data_AF-A0A520KIA9-F1
#
_entry.id   AF-A0A520KIA9-F1
#
_cell.length_a   1.000
_cell.length_b   1.000
_cell.length_c   1.000
_cell.angle_alpha   90.00
_cell.angle_beta   90.00
_cell.angle_gamma   90.00
#
_symmetry.space_group_name_H-M   'P 1'
#
loop_
_entity.id
_entity.type
_entity.pdbx_description
1 polymer ?
#
loop_
_entity_poly.entity_id
_entity_poly.type
_entity_poly.pdbx_seq_one_letter_code
_entity_poly.pdbx_strand_id
1 'polypeptide(L)'
;MKVEKTVQAGIVELTNQKRKELETEYQNLQRHLQGEEDVEVYSANKQQAERFYDTIKEDNEYPISVRKDLIDVQECESDIADYFVKVPTAQRYGGLKLPVKTHTEIKDDWEIGESKVIRRDGNFYINITLTYSHWPKGQGIL
;
A
#
# COMPACT_ATOMS: atom_id res chain seq x y z
N MET A 1 -0.81 1.38 25.52
CA MET A 1 -0.23 2.31 24.51
C MET A 1 -0.60 1.78 23.13
N LYS A 2 -1.01 2.64 22.17
CA LYS A 2 -1.13 2.18 20.77
C LYS A 2 0.27 2.16 20.15
N VAL A 3 0.64 1.03 19.56
CA VAL A 3 1.91 0.82 18.88
C VAL A 3 1.63 0.72 17.39
N GLU A 4 2.51 1.31 16.58
CA GLU A 4 2.50 1.18 15.13
C GLU A 4 3.59 0.20 14.68
N LYS A 5 3.24 -0.69 13.75
CA LYS A 5 4.16 -1.63 13.10
C LYS A 5 3.93 -1.57 11.59
N THR A 6 5.01 -1.55 10.82
CA THR A 6 4.92 -1.69 9.36
C THR A 6 5.34 -3.09 8.95
N VAL A 7 4.50 -3.75 8.15
CA VAL A 7 4.80 -5.04 7.52
C VAL A 7 5.05 -4.80 6.04
N GLN A 8 6.29 -4.97 5.60
CA GLN A 8 6.62 -4.99 4.17
C GLN A 8 6.15 -6.32 3.56
N ALA A 9 5.41 -6.23 2.46
CA ALA A 9 4.93 -7.37 1.70
C ALA A 9 5.32 -7.22 0.21
N GLY A 10 5.85 -8.27 -0.40
CA GLY A 10 6.12 -8.30 -1.83
C GLY A 10 4.82 -8.56 -2.59
N ILE A 11 4.55 -7.79 -3.66
CA ILE A 11 3.42 -8.05 -4.54
C ILE A 11 3.85 -9.09 -5.57
N VAL A 12 3.21 -10.26 -5.53
CA VAL A 12 3.64 -11.48 -6.24
C VAL A 12 2.55 -11.94 -7.22
N GLU A 13 2.92 -12.83 -8.15
CA GLU A 13 1.99 -13.52 -9.06
C GLU A 13 0.98 -12.58 -9.79
N LEU A 14 1.45 -11.40 -10.20
CA LEU A 14 0.63 -10.49 -10.98
C LEU A 14 0.42 -11.02 -12.39
N THR A 15 -0.85 -11.11 -12.79
CA THR A 15 -1.18 -11.25 -14.21
C THR A 15 -0.67 -10.02 -14.97
N ASN A 16 -0.39 -10.18 -16.26
CA ASN A 16 0.06 -9.07 -17.12
C ASN A 16 -0.87 -7.85 -17.03
N GLN A 17 -2.18 -8.09 -16.93
CA GLN A 17 -3.17 -7.02 -16.78
C GLN A 17 -3.05 -6.30 -15.42
N LYS A 18 -2.94 -7.05 -14.31
CA LYS A 18 -2.78 -6.42 -12.98
C LYS A 18 -1.47 -5.64 -12.89
N ARG A 19 -0.37 -6.19 -13.43
CA ARG A 19 0.92 -5.50 -13.51
C ARG A 19 0.79 -4.20 -14.29
N LYS A 20 0.15 -4.23 -15.46
CA LYS A 20 -0.05 -3.04 -16.29
C LYS A 20 -0.85 -1.96 -15.55
N GLU A 21 -1.95 -2.32 -14.92
CA GLU A 21 -2.79 -1.35 -14.19
C GLU A 21 -2.05 -0.73 -13.00
N LEU A 22 -1.32 -1.54 -12.21
CA LEU A 22 -0.53 -1.04 -11.09
C LEU A 22 0.61 -0.12 -11.56
N GLU A 23 1.31 -0.52 -12.63
CA GLU A 23 2.39 0.27 -13.22
C GLU A 23 1.86 1.59 -13.81
N THR A 24 0.73 1.56 -14.52
CA THR A 24 0.08 2.77 -15.04
C THR A 24 -0.27 3.72 -13.91
N GLU A 25 -0.95 3.26 -12.85
CA GLU A 25 -1.28 4.12 -11.70
C GLU A 25 -0.01 4.70 -11.05
N TYR A 26 1.03 3.87 -10.87
CA TYR A 26 2.29 4.29 -10.24
C TYR A 26 3.03 5.33 -11.08
N GLN A 27 3.19 5.09 -12.39
CA GLN A 27 3.86 6.00 -13.33
C GLN A 27 3.07 7.29 -13.50
N ASN A 28 1.75 7.21 -13.57
CA ASN A 28 0.89 8.37 -13.65
C ASN A 28 1.01 9.24 -12.38
N LEU A 29 1.14 8.64 -11.20
CA LEU A 29 1.43 9.40 -9.98
C LEU A 29 2.77 10.13 -10.09
N GLN A 30 3.82 9.47 -10.60
CA GLN A 30 5.12 10.12 -10.78
C GLN A 30 5.02 11.32 -11.72
N ARG A 31 4.37 11.14 -12.88
CA ARG A 31 4.16 12.20 -13.87
C ARG A 31 3.37 13.38 -13.30
N HIS A 32 2.28 13.10 -12.57
CA HIS A 32 1.51 14.13 -11.88
C HIS A 32 2.36 14.92 -10.88
N LEU A 33 3.18 14.24 -10.08
CA LEU A 33 4.09 14.91 -9.14
C LEU A 33 5.17 15.74 -9.83
N GLN A 34 5.64 15.34 -11.02
CA GLN A 34 6.56 16.13 -11.84
C GLN A 34 5.86 17.29 -12.58
N GLY A 35 4.58 17.55 -12.32
CA GLY A 35 3.84 18.70 -12.85
C GLY A 35 3.16 18.46 -14.21
N GLU A 36 3.06 17.22 -14.67
CA GLU A 36 2.29 16.93 -15.88
C GLU A 36 0.79 17.05 -15.61
N GLU A 37 0.10 17.85 -16.43
CA GLU A 37 -1.34 18.07 -16.36
C GLU A 37 -2.14 16.91 -16.98
N ASP A 38 -3.41 16.79 -16.62
CA ASP A 38 -4.37 15.81 -17.19
C ASP A 38 -3.93 14.33 -17.11
N VAL A 39 -3.05 14.00 -16.16
CA VAL A 39 -2.67 12.62 -15.90
C VAL A 39 -3.74 11.90 -15.08
N GLU A 40 -4.21 10.76 -15.60
CA GLU A 40 -5.22 9.95 -14.95
C GLU A 40 -4.64 9.16 -13.76
N VAL A 41 -4.80 9.69 -12.56
CA VAL A 41 -4.45 9.07 -11.28
C VAL A 41 -5.72 8.95 -10.45
N TYR A 42 -5.85 7.87 -9.66
CA TYR A 42 -6.97 7.76 -8.74
C TYR A 42 -7.00 8.99 -7.81
N SER A 43 -8.15 9.66 -7.74
CA SER A 43 -8.26 10.98 -7.12
C SER A 43 -7.78 11.01 -5.67
N ALA A 44 -8.02 9.96 -4.90
CA ALA A 44 -7.53 9.88 -3.52
C ALA A 44 -6.02 9.68 -3.43
N ASN A 45 -5.40 8.96 -4.37
CA ASN A 45 -3.95 8.75 -4.42
C ASN A 45 -3.24 10.08 -4.73
N LYS A 46 -3.77 10.83 -5.71
CA LYS A 46 -3.33 12.19 -6.05
C LYS A 46 -3.39 13.14 -4.84
N GLN A 47 -4.54 13.18 -4.16
CA GLN A 47 -4.71 13.99 -2.94
C GLN A 47 -3.74 13.60 -1.82
N GLN A 48 -3.47 12.30 -1.60
CA GLN A 48 -2.50 11.90 -0.59
C GLN A 48 -1.08 12.31 -0.98
N ALA A 49 -0.70 12.19 -2.25
CA ALA A 49 0.63 12.58 -2.68
C ALA A 49 0.87 14.09 -2.53
N GLU A 50 -0.10 14.92 -2.89
CA GLU A 50 -0.07 16.37 -2.66
C GLU A 50 -0.01 16.74 -1.17
N ARG A 51 -0.62 15.92 -0.29
CA ARG A 51 -0.52 16.09 1.17
C ARG A 51 0.86 15.74 1.73
N PHE A 52 1.57 14.77 1.13
CA PHE A 52 2.83 14.25 1.67
C PHE A 52 4.08 14.93 1.12
N TYR A 53 4.01 15.48 -0.09
CA TYR A 53 5.20 15.91 -0.81
C TYR A 53 5.05 17.36 -1.29
N ASP A 54 5.65 18.28 -0.53
CA ASP A 54 5.72 19.70 -0.90
C ASP A 54 6.85 19.99 -1.90
N THR A 55 7.85 19.12 -1.98
CA THR A 55 9.02 19.29 -2.86
C THR A 55 9.32 18.00 -3.60
N ILE A 56 9.26 18.08 -4.93
CA ILE A 56 9.47 16.96 -5.82
C ILE A 56 10.89 17.02 -6.40
N LYS A 57 11.58 15.87 -6.39
CA LYS A 57 12.92 15.70 -6.95
C LYS A 57 12.80 14.88 -8.23
N GLU A 58 13.44 15.31 -9.30
CA GLU A 58 13.32 14.72 -10.64
C GLU A 58 13.75 13.24 -10.68
N ASP A 59 14.78 12.85 -9.94
CA ASP A 59 15.32 11.49 -9.93
C ASP A 59 14.73 10.56 -8.84
N ASN A 60 13.66 10.99 -8.17
CA ASN A 60 13.03 10.21 -7.11
C ASN A 60 11.68 9.63 -7.53
N GLU A 61 11.45 8.38 -7.14
CA GLU A 61 10.12 7.77 -7.17
C GLU A 61 9.41 7.91 -5.83
N TYR A 62 8.12 8.23 -5.89
CA TYR A 62 7.27 8.49 -4.74
C TYR A 62 6.23 7.37 -4.56
N PRO A 63 6.03 6.87 -3.32
CA PRO A 63 5.02 5.87 -3.02
C PRO A 63 3.59 6.31 -3.34
N ILE A 64 2.75 5.38 -3.80
CA ILE A 64 1.29 5.55 -3.72
C ILE A 64 0.90 5.37 -2.25
N SER A 65 0.42 6.43 -1.61
CA SER A 65 -0.10 6.38 -0.23
C SER A 65 -1.59 6.02 -0.26
N VAL A 66 -1.91 4.79 0.16
CA VAL A 66 -3.27 4.27 0.21
C VAL A 66 -3.86 4.55 1.59
N ARG A 67 -4.95 5.31 1.62
CA ARG A 67 -5.66 5.65 2.86
C ARG A 67 -6.19 4.39 3.56
N LYS A 68 -6.22 4.43 4.89
CA LYS A 68 -6.71 3.33 5.75
C LYS A 68 -8.14 2.87 5.42
N ASP A 69 -9.00 3.78 4.95
CA ASP A 69 -10.40 3.50 4.61
C ASP A 69 -10.59 2.96 3.18
N LEU A 70 -9.54 3.00 2.35
CA LEU A 70 -9.57 2.52 0.97
C LEU A 70 -8.81 1.20 0.78
N ILE A 71 -7.82 0.95 1.63
CA ILE A 71 -7.10 -0.33 1.69
C ILE A 71 -7.97 -1.40 2.34
N ASP A 72 -7.79 -2.63 1.87
CA ASP A 72 -8.41 -3.81 2.44
C ASP A 72 -7.40 -4.96 2.34
N VAL A 73 -7.20 -5.69 3.44
CA VAL A 73 -6.21 -6.77 3.56
C VAL A 73 -6.98 -8.01 3.99
N GLN A 74 -6.96 -9.04 3.17
CA GLN A 74 -7.69 -10.28 3.39
C GLN A 74 -6.72 -11.45 3.36
N GLU A 75 -6.78 -12.34 4.34
CA GLU A 75 -5.99 -13.57 4.33
C GLU A 75 -6.35 -14.44 3.12
N CYS A 76 -5.36 -15.16 2.60
CA CYS A 76 -5.51 -16.05 1.47
C CYS A 76 -4.97 -17.44 1.85
N GLU A 77 -5.80 -18.47 1.74
CA GLU A 77 -5.35 -19.85 1.85
C GLU A 77 -4.64 -20.28 0.55
N SER A 78 -3.35 -19.94 0.42
CA SER A 78 -2.55 -20.29 -0.76
C SER A 78 -1.05 -20.39 -0.48
N ASP A 79 -0.35 -21.28 -1.19
CA ASP A 79 1.12 -21.41 -1.08
C ASP A 79 1.90 -20.24 -1.71
N ILE A 80 1.24 -19.46 -2.58
CA ILE A 80 1.89 -18.39 -3.36
C ILE A 80 1.77 -17.00 -2.73
N ALA A 81 0.76 -16.77 -1.89
CA ALA A 81 0.50 -15.48 -1.26
C ALA A 81 -0.17 -15.68 0.10
N ASP A 82 0.21 -14.88 1.08
CA ASP A 82 -0.35 -14.94 2.43
C ASP A 82 -1.65 -14.10 2.51
N TYR A 83 -1.71 -13.00 1.75
CA TYR A 83 -2.85 -12.08 1.76
C TYR A 83 -3.17 -11.57 0.36
N PHE A 84 -4.40 -11.09 0.18
CA PHE A 84 -4.76 -10.15 -0.88
C PHE A 84 -4.88 -8.74 -0.32
N VAL A 85 -4.24 -7.79 -0.99
CA VAL A 85 -4.39 -6.36 -0.68
C VAL A 85 -5.09 -5.64 -1.82
N LYS A 86 -6.15 -4.90 -1.48
CA LYS A 86 -6.86 -4.04 -2.43
C LYS A 86 -6.19 -2.66 -2.47
N VAL A 87 -5.75 -2.26 -3.67
CA VAL A 87 -5.19 -0.93 -3.93
C VAL A 87 -6.08 -0.20 -4.96
N PRO A 88 -6.60 0.99 -4.67
CA PRO A 88 -7.40 1.74 -5.63
C PRO A 88 -6.52 2.28 -6.78
N THR A 89 -7.02 2.17 -8.00
CA THR A 89 -6.38 2.62 -9.25
C THR A 89 -7.44 3.27 -10.13
N ALA A 90 -7.11 4.28 -10.92
CA ALA A 90 -8.08 4.92 -11.82
C ALA A 90 -8.61 3.95 -12.90
N GLN A 91 -7.79 2.98 -13.29
CA GLN A 91 -8.07 2.06 -14.39
C GLN A 91 -9.08 0.96 -14.02
N ARG A 92 -9.45 0.84 -12.73
CA ARG A 92 -10.31 -0.24 -12.24
C ARG A 92 -11.27 0.22 -11.15
N TYR A 93 -12.56 0.14 -11.46
CA TYR A 93 -13.61 0.30 -10.45
C TYR A 93 -13.50 -0.78 -9.36
N GLY A 94 -13.58 -0.37 -8.09
CA GLY A 94 -13.44 -1.27 -6.94
C GLY A 94 -11.99 -1.61 -6.55
N GLY A 95 -11.00 -1.13 -7.30
CA GLY A 95 -9.58 -1.31 -6.99
C GLY A 95 -9.01 -2.68 -7.42
N LEU A 96 -7.68 -2.74 -7.36
CA LEU A 96 -6.87 -3.87 -7.79
C LEU A 96 -6.58 -4.79 -6.60
N LYS A 97 -7.04 -6.05 -6.67
CA LYS A 97 -6.69 -7.08 -5.69
C LYS A 97 -5.34 -7.70 -6.02
N LEU A 98 -4.34 -7.41 -5.20
CA LEU A 98 -2.95 -7.81 -5.38
C LEU A 98 -2.60 -8.95 -4.41
N PRO A 99 -2.10 -10.11 -4.89
CA PRO A 99 -1.55 -11.12 -4.00
C PRO A 99 -0.25 -10.61 -3.38
N VAL A 100 -0.08 -10.77 -2.08
CA VAL A 100 1.12 -10.33 -1.38
C VAL A 100 1.70 -11.42 -0.50
N LYS A 101 3.02 -11.42 -0.39
CA LYS A 101 3.78 -12.26 0.53
C LYS A 101 4.43 -11.39 1.59
N THR A 102 4.06 -11.62 2.83
CA THR A 102 4.53 -10.88 4.00
C THR A 102 5.75 -11.55 4.60
N HIS A 103 6.61 -10.77 5.27
CA HIS A 103 7.72 -11.34 6.03
C HIS A 103 7.30 -11.79 7.44
N THR A 104 6.07 -11.50 7.85
CA THR A 104 5.49 -11.81 9.16
C THR A 104 3.98 -11.81 9.04
N GLU A 105 3.34 -12.70 9.79
CA GLU A 105 1.90 -12.76 9.95
C GLU A 105 1.33 -11.45 10.52
N ILE A 106 0.15 -11.07 10.03
CA ILE A 106 -0.70 -9.98 10.49
C ILE A 106 -1.80 -10.58 11.35
N LYS A 107 -1.94 -10.11 12.59
CA LYS A 107 -2.97 -10.62 13.51
C LYS A 107 -4.31 -9.92 13.29
N ASP A 108 -5.39 -10.66 13.46
CA ASP A 108 -6.76 -10.18 13.26
C ASP A 108 -7.17 -9.01 14.17
N ASP A 109 -6.56 -8.88 15.35
CA ASP A 109 -6.85 -7.82 16.31
C ASP A 109 -6.13 -6.49 16.00
N TRP A 110 -5.36 -6.44 14.91
CA TRP A 110 -4.62 -5.25 14.50
C TRP A 110 -5.41 -4.41 13.51
N GLU A 111 -5.41 -3.10 13.73
CA GLU A 111 -6.09 -2.14 12.84
C GLU A 111 -5.18 -1.78 11.66
N ILE A 112 -5.70 -1.85 10.43
CA ILE A 112 -4.98 -1.41 9.23
C ILE A 112 -4.90 0.13 9.19
N GLY A 113 -3.69 0.64 8.95
CA GLY A 113 -3.38 2.05 8.80
C GLY A 113 -3.12 2.47 7.35
N GLU A 114 -2.72 3.73 7.18
CA GLU A 114 -2.29 4.24 5.88
C GLU A 114 -1.04 3.49 5.42
N SER A 115 -1.09 2.95 4.22
CA SER A 115 -0.09 2.02 3.70
C SER A 115 0.50 2.54 2.40
N LYS A 116 1.70 2.08 2.04
CA LYS A 116 2.45 2.65 0.91
C LYS A 116 2.86 1.59 -0.10
N VAL A 117 2.42 1.73 -1.34
CA VAL A 117 2.94 0.93 -2.46
C VAL A 117 4.22 1.57 -2.97
N ILE A 118 5.28 0.78 -3.07
CA ILE A 118 6.61 1.21 -3.50
C ILE A 118 7.12 0.32 -4.62
N ARG A 119 8.00 0.87 -5.45
CA ARG A 119 8.72 0.14 -6.49
C ARG A 119 10.20 0.08 -6.15
N ARG A 120 10.82 -1.09 -6.32
CA ARG A 120 12.26 -1.34 -6.15
C ARG A 120 12.71 -2.38 -7.16
N ASP A 121 13.74 -2.05 -7.92
CA ASP A 121 14.33 -2.95 -8.94
C ASP A 121 13.28 -3.58 -9.88
N GLY A 122 12.30 -2.77 -10.31
CA GLY A 122 11.20 -3.20 -11.20
C GLY A 122 10.12 -4.05 -10.53
N ASN A 123 10.22 -4.31 -9.23
CA ASN A 123 9.24 -5.06 -8.45
C ASN A 123 8.44 -4.16 -7.52
N PHE A 124 7.19 -4.54 -7.27
CA PHE A 124 6.31 -3.81 -6.37
C PHE A 124 6.25 -4.45 -4.99
N TYR A 125 6.18 -3.60 -3.99
CA TYR A 125 5.97 -3.97 -2.59
C TYR A 125 4.90 -3.06 -2.00
N ILE A 126 4.24 -3.53 -0.94
CA ILE A 126 3.39 -2.69 -0.12
C ILE A 126 3.85 -2.75 1.34
N ASN A 127 4.06 -1.57 1.92
CA ASN A 127 4.29 -1.38 3.34
C ASN A 127 2.94 -1.20 4.02
N ILE A 128 2.45 -2.27 4.65
CA ILE A 128 1.17 -2.31 5.36
C ILE A 128 1.41 -1.78 6.77
N THR A 129 0.82 -0.64 7.09
CA THR A 129 0.89 -0.07 8.45
C THR A 129 -0.20 -0.69 9.31
N LEU A 130 0.14 -1.10 10.52
CA LEU A 130 -0.71 -1.82 11.46
C LEU A 130 -0.63 -1.09 12.80
N THR A 131 -1.75 -0.89 13.47
CA THR A 131 -1.80 -0.31 14.81
C THR A 131 -2.51 -1.25 15.78
N TYR A 132 -1.93 -1.48 16.95
CA TYR A 132 -2.51 -2.35 17.98
C TYR A 132 -2.23 -1.84 19.38
N SER A 133 -3.06 -2.25 20.33
CA SER A 133 -2.87 -1.91 21.74
C SER A 133 -1.83 -2.84 22.36
N HIS A 134 -0.73 -2.27 22.85
CA HIS A 134 0.24 -2.99 23.66
C HIS A 134 0.10 -2.60 25.13
N TRP A 135 -0.04 -3.61 25.99
CA TRP A 135 0.09 -3.44 27.43
C TRP A 135 1.50 -3.88 27.86
N PRO A 136 2.23 -3.07 28.64
CA PRO A 136 3.57 -3.45 29.09
C PRO A 136 3.51 -4.75 29.89
N LYS A 137 4.40 -5.69 29.56
CA LYS A 137 4.60 -6.89 30.39
C LYS A 137 5.06 -6.43 31.78
N GLY A 138 4.23 -6.66 32.81
CA GLY A 138 4.57 -6.34 34.20
C GLY A 138 3.45 -5.75 35.07
N GLN A 139 2.29 -5.40 34.51
CA GLN A 139 1.09 -5.12 35.31
C GLN A 139 0.11 -6.28 35.19
N GLY A 140 0.40 -7.34 35.94
CA GLY A 140 -0.62 -8.31 36.32
C GLY A 140 -1.63 -7.62 37.23
N ILE A 141 -2.91 -7.77 36.89
CA ILE A 141 -4.01 -7.41 37.78
C ILE A 141 -3.97 -8.43 38.92
N LEU A 142 -3.81 -7.95 40.15
CA LEU A 142 -4.12 -8.69 41.39
C LEU A 142 -5.63 -8.86 41.52
#